data_AF-A0A529HLV8-F1
#
_entry.id   AF-A0A529HLV8-F1
#
_cell.length_a   1.000
_cell.length_b   1.000
_cell.length_c   1.000
_cell.angle_alpha   90.00
_cell.angle_beta   90.00
_cell.angle_gamma   90.00
#
_symmetry.space_group_name_H-M   'P 1'
#
loop_
_entity.id
_entity.type
_entity.pdbx_description
1 polymer ?
#
loop_
_entity_poly.entity_id
_entity_poly.type
_entity_poly.pdbx_seq_one_letter_code
_entity_poly.pdbx_strand_id
1 'polypeptide(L)' 'GFHIMVGCMVGTSLAMAPAVLLAQGADFVDLDGPLLLARDREPRLVYEGSFVLPPDSTLWG' A
#
# COMPACT_ATOMS: atom_id res chain seq x y z
N GLY A 1 -0.93 10.70 -23.40
CA GLY A 1 -1.32 9.43 -22.78
C GLY A 1 -2.31 9.70 -21.66
N PHE A 2 -2.86 8.67 -21.03
CA PHE A 2 -3.61 8.83 -19.78
C PHE A 2 -2.65 8.94 -18.60
N HIS A 3 -3.07 9.63 -17.54
CA HIS A 3 -2.44 9.53 -16.22
C HIS A 3 -2.84 8.23 -15.54
N ILE A 4 -1.96 7.70 -14.70
CA ILE A 4 -2.13 6.42 -14.01
C ILE A 4 -2.38 6.67 -12.53
N MET A 5 -3.42 6.03 -12.01
CA MET A 5 -3.70 5.97 -10.57
C MET A 5 -3.66 4.51 -10.11
N VAL A 6 -2.98 4.26 -8.99
CA VAL A 6 -3.00 2.97 -8.30
C VAL A 6 -3.78 3.13 -6.99
N GLY A 7 -4.95 2.52 -6.93
CA GLY A 7 -5.83 2.55 -5.76
C GLY A 7 -5.96 1.19 -5.08
N CYS A 8 -6.75 1.15 -4.01
CA CYS A 8 -7.07 -0.07 -3.29
C CYS A 8 -8.54 -0.17 -2.87
N MET A 9 -8.93 -1.35 -2.41
CA MET A 9 -10.11 -1.55 -1.58
C MET A 9 -9.69 -1.54 -0.11
N VAL A 10 -10.65 -1.39 0.81
CA VAL A 10 -10.40 -1.58 2.25
C VAL A 10 -9.91 -3.00 2.50
N GLY A 11 -8.64 -3.15 2.87
CA GLY A 11 -7.95 -4.43 2.99
C GLY A 11 -6.65 -4.29 3.80
N THR A 12 -6.05 -5.42 4.16
CA THR A 12 -4.85 -5.47 5.01
C THR A 12 -3.58 -5.06 4.28
N SER A 13 -2.49 -4.79 5.01
CA SER A 13 -1.17 -4.49 4.43
C SER A 13 -0.68 -5.51 3.40
N LEU A 14 -1.07 -6.77 3.53
CA LEU A 14 -0.72 -7.83 2.56
C LEU A 14 -1.28 -7.55 1.14
N ALA A 15 -2.47 -6.96 1.04
CA ALA A 15 -3.07 -6.61 -0.25
C ALA A 15 -2.40 -5.37 -0.86
N MET A 16 -1.96 -4.44 -0.03
CA MET A 16 -1.27 -3.22 -0.46
C MET A 16 0.18 -3.49 -0.88
N ALA A 17 0.86 -4.48 -0.28
CA ALA A 17 2.27 -4.77 -0.51
C ALA A 17 2.66 -4.90 -2.01
N PRO A 18 1.99 -5.73 -2.84
CA PRO A 18 2.27 -5.75 -4.27
C PRO A 18 1.90 -4.44 -4.99
N ALA A 19 0.88 -3.73 -4.51
CA ALA A 19 0.45 -2.47 -5.13
C ALA A 19 1.48 -1.35 -4.96
N VAL A 20 2.31 -1.39 -3.90
CA VAL A 20 3.45 -0.46 -3.71
C VAL A 20 4.45 -0.56 -4.87
N LEU A 21 4.61 -1.72 -5.50
CA LEU A 21 5.48 -1.88 -6.67
C LEU A 21 4.91 -1.16 -7.90
N LEU A 22 3.60 -1.27 -8.12
CA LEU A 22 2.90 -0.58 -9.21
C LEU A 22 2.86 0.94 -9.00
N ALA A 23 2.79 1.38 -7.75
CA ALA A 23 2.70 2.78 -7.35
C ALA A 23 3.92 3.63 -7.74
N GLN A 24 5.11 3.03 -7.93
CA GLN A 24 6.34 3.76 -8.26
C GLN A 24 6.28 4.54 -9.59
N GLY A 25 5.42 4.11 -10.51
CA GLY A 25 5.22 4.76 -11.81
C GLY A 25 3.88 5.46 -11.96
N ALA A 26 3.09 5.55 -10.89
CA ALA A 26 1.75 6.16 -10.93
C ALA A 26 1.82 7.66 -10.65
N ASP A 27 0.95 8.43 -11.30
CA ASP A 27 0.78 9.86 -11.01
C ASP A 27 0.06 10.07 -9.66
N PHE A 28 -0.83 9.15 -9.29
CA PHE A 28 -1.60 9.18 -8.04
C PHE A 28 -1.64 7.80 -7.38
N VAL A 29 -1.59 7.79 -6.05
CA VAL A 29 -1.56 6.56 -5.25
C VAL A 29 -2.54 6.69 -4.09
N ASP A 30 -3.42 5.69 -3.94
CA ASP A 30 -4.36 5.57 -2.84
C ASP A 30 -4.28 4.15 -2.25
N LEU A 31 -3.35 3.95 -1.31
CA LEU A 31 -3.05 2.67 -0.67
C LEU A 31 -3.25 2.75 0.85
N ASP A 32 -4.30 3.43 1.29
CA ASP A 32 -4.61 3.70 2.70
C ASP A 32 -5.52 2.66 3.36
N GLY A 33 -6.00 1.65 2.61
CA GLY A 33 -6.94 0.63 3.08
C GLY A 33 -6.63 0.05 4.47
N PRO A 34 -5.38 -0.28 4.82
CA PRO A 34 -5.03 -0.80 6.14
C PRO A 34 -5.23 0.22 7.28
N LEU A 35 -5.10 1.52 7.01
CA LEU A 35 -5.30 2.59 7.99
C LEU A 35 -6.77 2.72 8.42
N LEU A 36 -7.68 2.21 7.59
CA LEU A 36 -9.12 2.18 7.86
C LEU A 36 -9.54 0.95 8.68
N LEU A 37 -8.65 -0.02 8.90
CA LEU A 37 -8.92 -1.22 9.69
C LEU A 37 -8.64 -0.98 11.18
N ALA A 38 -9.53 -1.48 12.04
CA ALA A 38 -9.29 -1.49 13.48
C ALA A 38 -8.10 -2.38 13.89
N ARG A 39 -7.78 -3.39 13.07
CA ARG A 39 -6.62 -4.27 13.23
C ARG A 39 -6.11 -4.71 11.86
N ASP A 40 -4.84 -4.47 11.62
CA ASP A 40 -4.10 -4.98 10.47
C ASP A 40 -3.20 -6.18 10.86
N ARG A 41 -2.44 -6.71 9.90
CA ARG A 41 -1.47 -7.79 10.11
C ARG A 41 -0.24 -7.34 10.90
N GLU A 42 0.51 -8.32 11.39
CA GLU A 42 1.84 -8.12 11.98
C GLU A 42 2.79 -9.17 11.35
N PRO A 43 3.88 -8.77 10.67
CA PRO A 43 4.24 -7.38 10.33
C PRO A 43 3.23 -6.72 9.37
N ARG A 44 3.25 -5.39 9.28
CA ARG A 44 2.42 -4.56 8.38
C ARG A 44 3.29 -3.63 7.55
N LEU A 45 2.70 -2.99 6.54
CA LEU A 45 3.31 -1.86 5.88
C LEU A 45 3.51 -0.71 6.85
N VAL A 46 4.59 0.03 6.62
CA VAL A 46 4.93 1.21 7.40
C VAL A 46 4.46 2.44 6.63
N TYR A 47 3.68 3.26 7.30
CA TYR A 47 3.17 4.53 6.80
C TYR A 47 3.84 5.66 7.58
N GLU A 48 4.44 6.61 6.87
CA GLU A 48 5.12 7.77 7.44
C GLU A 48 4.58 9.05 6.80
N GLY A 49 3.66 9.72 7.50
CA GLY A 49 2.95 10.87 6.93
C GLY A 49 2.18 10.45 5.68
N SER A 50 2.50 11.04 4.53
CA SER A 50 1.90 10.73 3.22
C SER A 50 2.65 9.63 2.45
N PHE A 51 3.68 9.02 3.03
CA PHE A 51 4.47 7.97 2.38
C PHE A 51 4.05 6.58 2.88
N VAL A 52 4.04 5.61 1.97
CA VAL A 52 4.04 4.18 2.28
C VAL A 52 5.40 3.61 1.89
N LEU A 53 6.06 2.96 2.83
CA LEU A 53 7.37 2.35 2.61
C LEU A 53 7.23 1.00 1.88
N PRO A 54 8.25 0.55 1.13
CA PRO A 54 8.26 -0.77 0.52
C PRO A 54 7.98 -1.89 1.56
N PRO A 55 7.28 -2.96 1.17
CA PRO A 55 7.02 -4.08 2.08
C PRO A 55 8.32 -4.77 2.47
N ASP A 56 8.40 -5.18 3.74
CA ASP A 56 9.40 -6.14 4.20
C ASP A 56 9.05 -7.55 3.67
N SER A 57 10.05 -8.37 3.37
CA SER A 57 9.83 -9.73 2.86
C SER A 57 9.12 -10.65 3.85
N THR A 58 9.19 -10.34 5.15
CA THR A 58 8.40 -11.04 6.17
C THR A 58 6.91 -10.74 6.10
N LEU A 59 6.50 -9.64 5.45
CA LEU A 59 5.10 -9.35 5.12
C LEU A 59 4.73 -9.97 3.77
N TRP A 60 5.49 -9.65 2.72
CA TRP A 60 5.24 -10.09 1.34
C TRP A 60 6.45 -9.85 0.44
N GLY A 61 6.79 -10.85 -0.38
CA GLY A 61 7.99 -10.84 -1.23
C GLY A 61 9.22 -11.35 -0.49
#